data_AF-A0A5C8LZA2-F1
#
_entry.id   AF-A0A5C8LZA2-F1
#
_cell.length_a   1.000
_cell.length_b   1.000
_cell.length_c   1.000
_cell.angle_alpha   90.00
_cell.angle_beta   90.00
_cell.angle_gamma   90.00
#
_symmetry.space_group_name_H-M   'P 1'
#
loop_
_entity.id
_entity.type
_entity.pdbx_description
1 polymer ?
#
loop_
_entity_poly.entity_id
_entity_poly.type
_entity_poly.pdbx_seq_one_letter_code
_entity_poly.pdbx_strand_id
1 'polypeptide(L)'
;MIPRCSNSKNICLPAKEGLGSMKPLTPRIMFVILLLCLFPAHASYARNIAVNRLVEQSPAAPLFSFSVLSDAHITTWDEEAHKRLRDALADHHALRPNSKLLVMNGDLTNGSEGDYRTLLGLLDKQPHAPVHATMGNHDYYGVWRTRRVVWIHRR
;
A
#
# COMPACT_ATOMS: atom_id res chain seq x y z
N MET A 1 -0.48 -1.93 36.07
CA MET A 1 -0.22 -3.34 35.72
C MET A 1 -0.51 -3.47 34.22
N ILE A 2 0.55 -3.59 33.41
CA ILE A 2 0.48 -3.52 31.94
C ILE A 2 0.43 -4.97 31.42
N PRO A 3 -0.52 -5.37 30.56
CA PRO A 3 -0.44 -6.68 29.94
C PRO A 3 0.58 -6.67 28.80
N ARG A 4 1.57 -7.56 28.88
CA ARG A 4 2.43 -7.97 27.76
C ARG A 4 1.61 -8.89 26.85
N CYS A 5 1.61 -8.62 25.54
CA CYS A 5 1.21 -9.60 24.53
C CYS A 5 2.48 -10.24 23.95
N SER A 6 2.61 -11.55 24.14
CA SER A 6 3.65 -12.39 23.55
C SER A 6 3.04 -13.28 22.46
N ASN A 7 3.87 -13.56 21.47
CA ASN A 7 3.62 -14.31 20.25
C ASN A 7 2.89 -15.65 20.41
N SER A 8 2.30 -16.06 19.28
CA SER A 8 1.75 -17.38 18.94
C SER A 8 0.31 -17.62 19.36
N LYS A 9 -0.56 -17.53 18.34
CA LYS A 9 -1.84 -18.24 18.18
C LYS A 9 -2.65 -18.38 19.48
N ASN A 10 -3.58 -17.47 19.76
CA ASN A 10 -4.78 -17.85 20.50
C ASN A 10 -5.95 -16.91 20.21
N ILE A 11 -7.00 -17.56 19.70
CA ILE A 11 -8.38 -17.12 19.67
C ILE A 11 -8.79 -16.85 21.13
N CYS A 12 -9.21 -15.61 21.42
CA CYS A 12 -9.86 -15.28 22.68
C CYS A 12 -11.28 -15.84 22.66
N LEU A 13 -11.53 -16.89 23.45
CA LEU A 13 -12.89 -17.33 23.77
C LEU A 13 -13.39 -16.53 24.98
N PRO A 14 -14.57 -15.89 24.92
CA PRO A 14 -15.14 -15.24 26.09
C PRO A 14 -15.64 -16.26 27.12
N ALA A 15 -15.51 -15.88 28.39
CA ALA A 15 -15.95 -16.61 29.56
C ALA A 15 -17.46 -16.89 29.54
N LYS A 16 -17.85 -18.08 30.03
CA LYS A 16 -19.26 -18.45 30.26
C LYS A 16 -19.79 -17.66 31.46
N GLU A 17 -20.67 -16.69 31.20
CA GLU A 17 -21.51 -16.08 32.24
C GLU A 17 -22.86 -16.80 32.34
N GLY A 18 -23.37 -16.85 33.57
CA GLY A 18 -24.40 -17.76 34.04
C GLY A 18 -25.79 -17.61 33.43
N LEU A 19 -26.49 -18.74 33.39
CA LEU A 19 -27.88 -18.86 32.95
C LEU A 19 -28.81 -18.23 34.01
N GLY A 20 -29.13 -16.95 33.83
CA GLY A 20 -30.15 -16.25 34.60
C GLY A 20 -31.55 -16.74 34.22
N SER A 21 -32.32 -17.17 35.22
CA SER A 21 -33.71 -17.61 35.12
C SER A 21 -34.61 -16.54 34.46
N MET A 22 -35.14 -16.85 33.27
CA MET A 22 -36.10 -16.00 32.56
C MET A 22 -37.48 -16.10 33.21
N LYS A 23 -37.99 -14.97 33.71
CA LYS A 23 -39.39 -14.84 34.13
C LYS A 23 -40.30 -14.82 32.90
N PRO A 24 -41.49 -15.44 32.94
CA PRO A 24 -42.38 -15.50 31.79
C PRO A 24 -42.89 -14.10 31.42
N LEU A 25 -42.79 -13.77 30.12
CA LEU A 25 -43.29 -12.53 29.54
C LEU A 25 -44.82 -12.50 29.63
N THR A 26 -45.36 -11.36 30.07
CA THR A 26 -46.81 -11.16 30.20
C THR A 26 -47.47 -11.00 28.82
N PRO A 27 -48.75 -11.42 28.67
CA PRO A 27 -49.45 -11.47 27.38
C PRO A 27 -49.61 -10.11 26.67
N ARG A 28 -49.38 -9.00 27.39
CA ARG A 28 -49.38 -7.64 26.81
C ARG A 28 -48.15 -7.34 25.96
N ILE A 29 -47.01 -7.99 26.23
CA ILE A 29 -45.77 -7.78 25.47
C ILE A 29 -45.79 -8.58 24.16
N MET A 30 -46.46 -9.74 24.14
CA MET A 30 -46.62 -10.55 22.92
C MET A 30 -47.45 -9.84 21.83
N PHE A 31 -48.42 -9.00 22.22
CA PHE A 31 -49.30 -8.34 21.25
C PHE A 31 -48.60 -7.22 20.47
N VAL A 32 -47.63 -6.54 21.09
CA VAL A 32 -46.83 -5.49 20.44
C VAL A 32 -45.84 -6.09 19.44
N ILE A 33 -45.29 -7.27 19.72
CA ILE A 33 -44.38 -7.99 18.81
C ILE A 33 -45.16 -8.53 17.60
N LEU A 34 -46.39 -9.01 17.78
CA LEU A 34 -47.22 -9.52 16.68
C LEU A 34 -47.65 -8.41 15.70
N LEU A 35 -47.88 -7.19 16.20
CA LEU A 35 -48.24 -6.02 15.37
C LEU A 35 -47.08 -5.49 14.53
N LEU A 36 -45.83 -5.64 14.98
CA LEU A 36 -44.63 -5.26 14.21
C LEU A 36 -44.32 -6.24 13.05
N CYS A 37 -44.84 -7.47 13.10
CA CYS A 37 -44.65 -8.48 12.05
C CYS A 37 -45.64 -8.37 10.87
N LEU A 38 -46.71 -7.56 11.00
CA LEU A 38 -47.76 -7.43 9.99
C LEU A 38 -47.57 -6.26 9.01
N PHE A 39 -46.53 -5.43 9.20
CA PHE A 39 -46.17 -4.37 8.26
C PHE A 39 -44.95 -4.78 7.42
N PRO A 40 -45.11 -5.09 6.12
CA PRO A 40 -43.99 -5.41 5.23
C PRO A 40 -43.26 -4.13 4.78
N ALA A 41 -42.93 -3.22 5.70
CA ALA A 41 -42.11 -2.04 5.40
C ALA A 41 -40.60 -2.36 5.35
N HIS A 42 -40.19 -3.53 5.88
CA HIS A 42 -38.78 -3.92 5.96
C HIS A 42 -38.20 -4.48 4.65
N ALA A 43 -39.04 -4.98 3.74
CA ALA A 43 -38.56 -5.56 2.49
C ALA A 43 -38.05 -4.49 1.50
N SER A 44 -38.66 -3.31 1.48
CA SER A 44 -38.22 -2.19 0.62
C SER A 44 -36.95 -1.52 1.14
N TYR A 45 -36.75 -1.44 2.46
CA TYR A 45 -35.54 -0.87 3.03
C TYR A 45 -34.30 -1.77 2.81
N ALA A 46 -34.45 -3.09 3.02
CA ALA A 46 -33.38 -4.05 2.77
C ALA A 46 -32.99 -4.17 1.29
N ARG A 47 -33.97 -4.03 0.37
CA ARG A 47 -33.69 -4.00 -1.08
C ARG A 47 -32.85 -2.80 -1.50
N ASN A 48 -33.13 -1.61 -0.97
CA ASN A 48 -32.38 -0.41 -1.31
C ASN A 48 -30.94 -0.45 -0.79
N ILE A 49 -30.68 -1.07 0.37
CA ILE A 49 -29.31 -1.27 0.88
C ILE A 49 -28.53 -2.26 0.01
N ALA A 50 -29.15 -3.37 -0.40
CA ALA A 50 -28.49 -4.36 -1.27
C ALA A 50 -28.18 -3.78 -2.65
N VAL A 51 -29.08 -2.97 -3.23
CA VAL A 51 -28.84 -2.29 -4.51
C VAL A 51 -27.76 -1.20 -4.37
N ASN A 52 -27.77 -0.38 -3.31
CA ASN A 52 -26.69 0.59 -3.07
C ASN A 52 -25.32 -0.05 -2.77
N ARG A 53 -25.28 -1.27 -2.21
CA ARG A 53 -24.03 -2.00 -1.96
C ARG A 53 -23.49 -2.71 -3.22
N LEU A 54 -24.34 -3.08 -4.17
CA LEU A 54 -23.90 -3.55 -5.50
C LEU A 54 -23.50 -2.39 -6.42
N VAL A 55 -24.00 -1.19 -6.15
CA VAL A 55 -23.55 0.10 -6.72
C VAL A 55 -22.50 0.76 -5.80
N GLU A 56 -21.86 0.00 -4.92
CA GLU A 56 -20.57 0.40 -4.37
C GLU A 56 -19.59 0.31 -5.54
N GLN A 57 -19.51 1.44 -6.26
CA GLN A 57 -18.78 1.63 -7.49
C GLN A 57 -17.48 0.86 -7.39
N SER A 58 -17.33 -0.19 -8.21
CA SER A 58 -15.99 -0.65 -8.56
C SER A 58 -15.27 0.63 -9.03
N PRO A 59 -14.27 1.13 -8.29
CA PRO A 59 -13.67 2.41 -8.63
C PRO A 59 -13.17 2.25 -10.05
N ALA A 60 -13.70 3.10 -10.95
CA ALA A 60 -13.30 3.07 -12.35
C ALA A 60 -11.77 3.05 -12.40
N ALA A 61 -11.21 2.17 -13.24
CA ALA A 61 -9.77 2.00 -13.30
C ALA A 61 -9.08 3.38 -13.48
N PRO A 62 -8.00 3.65 -12.73
CA PRO A 62 -7.39 4.97 -12.73
C PRO A 62 -6.95 5.36 -14.14
N LEU A 63 -7.28 6.59 -14.55
CA LEU A 63 -6.90 7.13 -15.87
C LEU A 63 -5.38 7.17 -16.06
N PHE A 64 -4.65 7.37 -14.97
CA PHE A 64 -3.19 7.42 -14.94
C PHE A 64 -2.70 6.81 -13.63
N SER A 65 -1.67 5.97 -13.71
CA SER A 65 -0.99 5.43 -12.54
C SER A 65 0.51 5.53 -12.75
N PHE A 66 1.21 5.89 -11.67
CA PHE A 66 2.65 6.01 -11.63
C PHE A 66 3.19 5.52 -10.28
N SER A 67 4.44 5.11 -10.27
CA SER A 67 5.16 4.67 -9.08
C SER A 67 6.12 5.76 -8.64
N VAL A 68 6.37 5.86 -7.33
CA VAL A 68 7.34 6.80 -6.76
C VAL A 68 8.30 6.03 -5.87
N LEU A 69 9.59 6.18 -6.12
CA LEU A 69 10.71 5.69 -5.31
C LEU A 69 11.58 6.88 -4.90
N SER A 70 12.32 6.75 -3.81
CA SER A 70 13.17 7.81 -3.25
C SER A 70 14.33 7.18 -2.49
N ASP A 71 15.40 7.95 -2.24
CA ASP A 71 16.48 7.61 -1.31
C ASP A 71 17.12 6.25 -1.59
N ALA A 72 17.33 5.94 -2.88
CA ALA A 72 17.89 4.66 -3.29
C ALA A 72 19.35 4.48 -2.85
N HIS A 73 20.09 5.60 -2.70
CA HIS A 73 21.49 5.64 -2.25
C HIS A 73 22.39 4.57 -2.90
N ILE A 74 22.24 4.37 -4.21
CA ILE A 74 23.06 3.41 -4.94
C ILE A 74 24.50 3.90 -4.95
N THR A 75 25.39 3.02 -4.48
CA THR A 75 26.84 3.21 -4.56
C THR A 75 27.47 2.02 -5.25
N THR A 76 28.63 2.20 -5.88
CA THR A 76 29.29 1.13 -6.66
C THR A 76 29.55 -0.18 -5.90
N TRP A 77 29.69 -0.14 -4.58
CA TRP A 77 30.10 -1.28 -3.75
C TRP A 77 28.99 -1.88 -2.87
N ASP A 78 27.83 -1.22 -2.73
CA ASP A 78 26.76 -1.70 -1.84
C ASP A 78 25.80 -2.65 -2.57
N GLU A 79 26.18 -3.94 -2.61
CA GLU A 79 25.41 -5.00 -3.24
C GLU A 79 24.01 -5.21 -2.61
N GLU A 80 23.84 -4.90 -1.33
CA GLU A 80 22.55 -5.04 -0.64
C GLU A 80 21.60 -3.93 -1.11
N ALA A 81 22.07 -2.69 -1.21
CA ALA A 81 21.30 -1.61 -1.82
C ALA A 81 20.90 -1.95 -3.27
N HIS A 82 21.82 -2.54 -4.05
CA HIS A 82 21.51 -2.96 -5.42
C HIS A 82 20.41 -4.02 -5.45
N LYS A 83 20.50 -5.01 -4.56
CA LYS A 83 19.50 -6.07 -4.45
C LYS A 83 18.13 -5.49 -4.12
N ARG A 84 18.05 -4.61 -3.11
CA ARG A 84 16.79 -3.96 -2.71
C ARG A 84 16.15 -3.16 -3.83
N LEU A 85 16.96 -2.41 -4.59
CA LEU A 85 16.43 -1.67 -5.74
C LEU A 85 15.90 -2.62 -6.81
N ARG A 86 16.61 -3.70 -7.15
CA ARG A 86 16.13 -4.69 -8.12
C ARG A 86 14.81 -5.32 -7.67
N ASP A 87 14.73 -5.75 -6.43
CA ASP A 87 13.54 -6.38 -5.87
C ASP A 87 12.36 -5.39 -5.87
N ALA A 88 12.58 -4.13 -5.46
CA ALA A 88 11.55 -3.10 -5.49
C ALA A 88 11.04 -2.79 -6.90
N LEU A 89 11.92 -2.75 -7.91
CA LEU A 89 11.53 -2.55 -9.31
C LEU A 89 10.68 -3.73 -9.82
N ALA A 90 11.10 -4.96 -9.51
CA ALA A 90 10.37 -6.18 -9.87
C ALA A 90 8.99 -6.22 -9.22
N ASP A 91 8.90 -5.90 -7.93
CA ASP A 91 7.64 -5.83 -7.18
C ASP A 91 6.69 -4.77 -7.76
N HIS A 92 7.20 -3.57 -8.07
CA HIS A 92 6.40 -2.53 -8.70
C HIS A 92 5.87 -2.94 -10.07
N HIS A 93 6.72 -3.55 -10.90
CA HIS A 93 6.30 -4.04 -12.21
C HIS A 93 5.26 -5.15 -12.09
N ALA A 94 5.40 -6.07 -11.13
CA ALA A 94 4.43 -7.14 -10.90
C ALA A 94 3.07 -6.60 -10.41
N LEU A 95 3.08 -5.62 -9.49
CA LEU A 95 1.87 -5.03 -8.94
C LEU A 95 1.14 -4.13 -9.95
N ARG A 96 1.88 -3.38 -10.76
CA ARG A 96 1.35 -2.39 -11.71
C ARG A 96 2.11 -2.46 -13.04
N PRO A 97 1.95 -3.54 -13.82
CA PRO A 97 2.69 -3.72 -15.07
C PRO A 97 2.36 -2.64 -16.12
N ASN A 98 1.19 -2.02 -16.00
CA ASN A 98 0.70 -0.95 -16.88
C ASN A 98 0.98 0.47 -16.34
N SER A 99 1.79 0.60 -15.29
CA SER A 99 2.21 1.91 -14.77
C SER A 99 2.85 2.73 -15.90
N LYS A 100 2.46 4.01 -16.00
CA LYS A 100 2.88 4.88 -17.10
C LYS A 100 4.18 5.62 -16.82
N LEU A 101 4.58 5.67 -15.56
CA LEU A 101 5.72 6.45 -15.10
C LEU A 101 6.29 5.88 -13.80
N LEU A 102 7.61 5.92 -13.65
CA LEU A 102 8.32 5.74 -12.40
C LEU A 102 9.03 7.06 -12.07
N VAL A 103 8.71 7.65 -10.91
CA VAL A 103 9.38 8.84 -10.40
C VAL A 103 10.42 8.41 -9.37
N MET A 104 11.66 8.84 -9.52
CA MET A 104 12.73 8.63 -8.55
C MET A 104 13.12 9.98 -7.92
N ASN A 105 12.71 10.21 -6.68
CA ASN A 105 12.68 11.52 -6.07
C ASN A 105 13.88 11.84 -5.16
N GLY A 106 15.07 11.94 -5.74
CA GLY A 106 16.26 12.39 -5.01
C GLY A 106 16.97 11.33 -4.18
N ASP A 107 18.20 11.67 -3.78
CA ASP A 107 19.16 10.83 -3.07
C ASP A 107 19.31 9.45 -3.71
N LEU A 108 19.48 9.47 -5.04
CA LEU A 108 19.54 8.28 -5.87
C LEU A 108 20.89 7.59 -5.72
N THR A 109 21.94 8.39 -5.54
CA THR A 109 23.33 7.97 -5.45
C THR A 109 24.11 8.84 -4.44
N ASN A 110 25.41 8.59 -4.30
CA ASN A 110 26.35 9.51 -3.64
C ASN A 110 27.07 10.45 -4.63
N GLY A 111 26.54 10.61 -5.85
CA GLY A 111 26.98 11.62 -6.80
C GLY A 111 28.28 11.34 -7.55
N SER A 112 28.86 10.13 -7.44
CA SER A 112 30.01 9.76 -8.30
C SER A 112 29.55 9.22 -9.66
N GLU A 113 30.39 9.35 -10.69
CA GLU A 113 30.11 8.78 -12.02
C GLU A 113 29.90 7.26 -11.96
N GLY A 114 30.69 6.57 -11.13
CA GLY A 114 30.56 5.13 -10.93
C GLY A 114 29.18 4.77 -10.36
N ASP A 115 28.72 5.52 -9.37
CA ASP A 115 27.43 5.25 -8.72
C ASP A 115 26.27 5.43 -9.71
N TYR A 116 26.32 6.49 -10.54
CA TYR A 116 25.33 6.67 -11.60
C TYR A 116 25.38 5.59 -12.67
N ARG A 117 26.58 5.15 -13.09
CA ARG A 117 26.70 4.02 -14.04
C ARG A 117 26.11 2.73 -13.45
N THR A 118 26.33 2.49 -12.17
CA THR A 118 25.73 1.36 -11.46
C THR A 118 24.21 1.48 -11.39
N LEU A 119 23.66 2.63 -10.98
CA LEU A 119 22.22 2.87 -10.95
C LEU A 119 21.57 2.64 -12.33
N LEU A 120 22.12 3.24 -13.38
CA LEU A 120 21.63 3.06 -14.76
C LEU A 120 21.71 1.60 -15.19
N GLY A 121 22.82 0.92 -14.89
CA GLY A 121 22.98 -0.50 -15.18
C GLY A 121 22.02 -1.41 -14.41
N LEU A 122 21.52 -1.00 -13.23
CA LEU A 122 20.48 -1.73 -12.49
C LEU A 122 19.10 -1.49 -13.10
N LEU A 123 18.79 -0.24 -13.47
CA LEU A 123 17.54 0.13 -14.15
C LEU A 123 17.41 -0.63 -15.48
N ASP A 124 18.45 -0.62 -16.33
CA ASP A 124 18.45 -1.28 -17.64
C ASP A 124 18.22 -2.80 -17.58
N LYS A 125 18.46 -3.43 -16.42
CA LYS A 125 18.32 -4.89 -16.22
C LYS A 125 16.97 -5.32 -15.68
N GLN A 126 16.12 -4.39 -15.24
CA GLN A 126 14.82 -4.71 -14.65
C GLN A 126 13.69 -4.07 -15.46
N PRO A 127 12.57 -4.78 -15.69
CA PRO A 127 11.42 -4.15 -16.32
C PRO A 127 10.85 -3.08 -15.39
N HIS A 128 10.69 -1.85 -15.91
CA HIS A 128 10.06 -0.75 -15.18
C HIS A 128 9.39 0.22 -16.16
N ALA A 129 8.51 1.08 -15.64
CA ALA A 129 7.94 2.18 -16.41
C ALA A 129 9.02 3.24 -16.74
N PRO A 130 8.82 4.12 -17.75
CA PRO A 130 9.75 5.22 -18.02
C PRO A 130 10.10 6.02 -16.77
N VAL A 131 11.37 6.36 -16.59
CA VAL A 131 11.87 6.97 -15.34
C VAL A 131 11.96 8.48 -15.49
N HIS A 132 11.43 9.21 -14.51
CA HIS A 132 11.73 10.62 -14.29
C HIS A 132 12.39 10.77 -12.93
N ALA A 133 13.54 11.43 -12.91
CA ALA A 133 14.39 11.50 -11.73
C ALA A 133 14.64 12.95 -11.32
N THR A 134 14.68 13.20 -10.02
CA THR A 134 15.17 14.45 -9.43
C THR A 134 16.45 14.17 -8.65
N MET A 135 17.34 15.17 -8.56
CA MET A 135 18.55 15.06 -7.75
C MET A 135 18.22 15.38 -6.29
N GLY A 136 18.83 14.65 -5.35
CA GLY A 136 18.85 15.01 -3.94
C GLY A 136 20.17 15.68 -3.52
N ASN A 137 20.34 15.88 -2.22
CA ASN A 137 21.56 16.48 -1.70
C ASN A 137 22.77 15.54 -1.79
N HIS A 138 22.60 14.23 -1.70
CA HIS A 138 23.70 13.27 -1.84
C HIS A 138 24.21 13.19 -3.29
N ASP A 139 23.29 13.30 -4.24
CA ASP A 139 23.61 13.44 -5.67
C ASP A 139 24.41 14.73 -5.91
N TYR A 140 23.89 15.86 -5.42
CA TYR A 140 24.50 17.18 -5.62
C TYR A 140 25.88 17.29 -4.98
N TYR A 141 25.99 17.10 -3.66
CA TYR A 141 27.25 17.32 -2.94
C TYR A 141 28.31 16.28 -3.28
N GLY A 142 27.92 15.08 -3.70
CA GLY A 142 28.83 14.06 -4.19
C GLY A 142 29.63 14.51 -5.42
N VAL A 143 28.90 15.03 -6.42
CA VAL A 143 29.50 15.60 -7.64
C VAL A 143 30.41 16.79 -7.30
N TRP A 144 30.02 17.66 -6.37
CA TRP A 144 30.86 18.81 -6.00
C TRP A 144 32.17 18.44 -5.31
N ARG A 145 32.18 17.36 -4.52
CA ARG A 145 33.41 16.88 -3.86
C ARG A 145 34.35 16.18 -4.84
N THR A 146 33.83 15.63 -5.93
CA THR A 146 34.63 14.96 -6.95
C THR A 146 34.85 15.86 -8.16
N ARG A 147 36.09 16.37 -8.35
CA ARG A 147 36.49 17.27 -9.45
C ARG A 147 36.45 16.66 -10.87
N ARG A 148 35.55 15.72 -11.16
CA ARG A 148 35.27 15.19 -12.50
C ARG A 148 33.77 15.19 -12.74
N VAL A 149 33.28 16.31 -13.30
CA VAL A 149 31.90 16.42 -13.76
C VAL A 149 31.81 15.80 -15.16
N VAL A 150 31.14 14.66 -15.27
CA VAL A 150 30.72 14.09 -16.57
C VAL A 150 29.21 14.23 -16.65
N TRP A 151 28.73 15.13 -17.51
CA TRP A 151 27.30 15.27 -17.80
C TRP A 151 26.86 14.16 -18.74
N ILE A 152 26.08 13.20 -18.24
CA ILE A 152 25.44 12.19 -19.09
C ILE A 152 24.14 12.79 -19.63
N HIS A 153 24.19 13.34 -20.85
CA HIS A 153 23.00 13.54 -21.67
C HIS A 153 22.70 12.23 -22.39
N ARG A 154 21.60 11.54 -22.05
CA ARG A 154 20.96 10.62 -22.99
C ARG A 154 19.61 11.18 -23.40
N ARG A 155 19.46 11.36 -24.72
CA ARG A 155 18.19 11.59 -25.41
C ARG A 155 17.42 10.29 -25.51
#